data_AF-A0A3E2DBN1-F1
#
_entry.id   AF-A0A3E2DBN1-F1
#
_cell.length_a   1.000
_cell.length_b   1.000
_cell.length_c   1.000
_cell.angle_alpha   90.00
_cell.angle_beta   90.00
_cell.angle_gamma   90.00
#
_symmetry.space_group_name_H-M   'P 1'
#
loop_
_entity.id
_entity.type
_entity.pdbx_description
1 polymer ?
#
loop_
_entity_poly.entity_id
_entity_poly.type
_entity_poly.pdbx_seq_one_letter_code
_entity_poly.pdbx_strand_id
1 'polypeptide(L)' 'MKIFTLIDVYGSTRGRAIVDVASLNDSVKTMQVAVGVNVPRFLNEFMTRISGLAKIAG' A
#
# COMPACT_ATOMS: atom_id res chain seq x y z
N MET A 1 0.12 3.45 9.24
CA MET A 1 1.19 4.32 9.75
C MET A 1 1.44 5.41 8.71
N LYS A 2 1.45 6.69 9.10
CA LYS A 2 1.69 7.79 8.15
C LYS A 2 3.20 8.08 8.07
N ILE A 3 3.76 8.11 6.87
CA ILE A 3 5.20 8.34 6.63
C ILE A 3 5.40 9.07 5.30
N PHE A 4 6.50 9.82 5.18
CA PHE A 4 6.98 10.28 3.89
C PHE A 4 7.74 9.14 3.21
N THR A 5 7.48 8.91 1.92
CA THR A 5 8.11 7.83 1.14
C THR A 5 8.79 8.42 -0.08
N LEU A 6 10.02 7.97 -0.33
CA LEU A 6 10.79 8.26 -1.54
C LEU A 6 11.13 6.96 -2.27
N ILE A 7 11.47 7.08 -3.54
CA ILE A 7 12.04 5.99 -4.33
C ILE A 7 13.54 6.25 -4.49
N ASP A 8 14.36 5.29 -4.11
CA ASP A 8 15.79 5.34 -4.37
C ASP A 8 16.04 5.23 -5.88
N VAL A 9 16.76 6.18 -6.47
CA VAL A 9 16.99 6.26 -7.92
C VAL A 9 18.44 5.97 -8.31
N TYR A 10 19.34 5.75 -7.35
CA TYR A 10 20.75 5.50 -7.56
C TYR A 10 21.24 4.28 -6.76
N GLY A 11 22.48 3.84 -7.00
CA GLY A 11 23.14 2.80 -6.21
C GLY A 11 22.53 1.39 -6.36
N SER A 12 22.98 0.48 -5.50
CA SER A 12 22.59 -0.95 -5.53
C SER A 12 21.16 -1.22 -5.04
N THR A 13 20.53 -0.24 -4.37
CA THR A 13 19.15 -0.31 -3.89
C THR A 13 18.15 0.45 -4.76
N ARG A 14 18.56 0.88 -5.96
CA ARG A 14 17.70 1.56 -6.92
C ARG A 14 16.37 0.83 -7.12
N GLY A 15 15.28 1.60 -7.06
CA GLY A 15 13.90 1.13 -7.15
C GLY A 15 13.25 0.83 -5.79
N ARG A 16 14.01 0.85 -4.69
CA ARG A 16 13.47 0.61 -3.35
C ARG A 16 12.63 1.81 -2.89
N ALA A 17 11.40 1.53 -2.43
CA ALA A 17 10.61 2.49 -1.68
C ALA A 17 11.11 2.55 -0.22
N ILE A 18 11.49 3.74 0.23
CA ILE A 18 12.05 3.96 1.57
C ILE A 18 11.42 5.18 2.23
N VAL A 19 11.53 5.28 3.56
CA VAL A 19 11.12 6.48 4.28
C VAL A 19 12.02 7.65 3.89
N ASP A 20 11.42 8.80 3.64
CA ASP A 20 12.17 10.05 3.53
C ASP A 20 12.70 10.46 4.91
N VAL A 21 14.01 10.33 5.11
CA VAL A 21 14.65 10.65 6.38
C VAL A 21 14.70 12.17 6.62
N ALA A 22 14.78 12.99 5.57
CA ALA A 22 14.83 14.45 5.71
C ALA A 22 13.52 15.02 6.26
N SER A 23 12.39 14.42 5.85
CA SER A 23 11.04 14.81 6.28
C SER A 23 10.52 13.98 7.47
N LEU A 24 11.40 13.25 8.17
CA LEU A 24 10.98 12.34 9.23
C LEU A 24 10.29 13.06 10.40
N ASN A 25 10.76 14.27 10.74
CA ASN A 25 10.22 15.08 11.83
C ASN A 25 9.09 16.04 11.40
N ASP A 26 8.80 16.15 10.09
CA ASP A 26 7.70 16.98 9.62
C ASP A 26 6.36 16.38 10.09
N SER A 27 5.50 17.22 10.68
CA SER A 27 4.20 16.82 11.23
C SER A 27 3.17 16.45 10.15
N VAL A 28 3.35 16.93 8.92
CA VAL A 28 2.42 16.74 7.80
C VAL A 28 2.86 15.58 6.92
N LYS A 29 2.47 14.35 7.25
CA LYS A 29 2.80 13.19 6.41
C LYS A 29 1.97 13.16 5.12
N THR A 30 2.63 13.05 3.97
CA THR A 30 2.00 13.07 2.64
C THR A 30 1.46 11.72 2.17
N MET A 31 1.93 10.61 2.75
CA MET A 31 1.53 9.25 2.36
C MET A 31 1.36 8.33 3.57
N GLN A 32 0.70 7.19 3.37
CA GLN A 32 0.56 6.12 4.35
C GLN A 32 0.94 4.78 3.74
N VAL A 33 1.79 4.03 4.43
CA VAL A 33 2.15 2.68 4.03
C VAL A 33 1.37 1.68 4.86
N ALA A 34 0.71 0.75 4.17
CA ALA A 34 0.03 -0.36 4.80
C ALA A 34 1.06 -1.37 5.30
N VAL A 35 1.04 -1.66 6.60
CA VAL A 35 1.91 -2.65 7.24
C VAL A 35 1.13 -3.92 7.61
N GLY A 36 -0.19 -3.79 7.78
CA GLY A 36 -1.08 -4.90 8.08
C GLY A 36 -2.36 -4.80 7.26
N VAL A 37 -2.99 -5.95 7.06
CA VAL A 37 -4.27 -6.08 6.37
C VAL A 37 -5.11 -7.14 7.06
N ASN A 38 -6.42 -6.93 7.12
CA ASN A 38 -7.35 -7.95 7.58
C ASN A 38 -7.55 -8.98 6.45
N VAL A 39 -6.73 -10.03 6.46
CA VAL A 39 -6.73 -11.06 5.41
C VAL A 39 -8.08 -11.79 5.31
N PRO A 40 -8.70 -12.28 6.40
CA PRO A 40 -9.98 -12.97 6.30
C PRO A 40 -11.08 -12.12 5.66
N ARG A 41 -11.17 -10.84 6.07
CA ARG A 41 -12.14 -9.91 5.50
C ARG A 41 -11.84 -9.60 4.04
N PHE A 42 -10.57 -9.35 3.70
CA PHE A 42 -10.16 -9.08 2.33
C PHE A 42 -10.59 -10.21 1.39
N LEU A 43 -10.31 -11.46 1.76
CA LEU A 43 -10.69 -12.62 0.96
C LEU A 43 -12.20 -12.77 0.83
N ASN A 44 -12.96 -12.55 1.91
CA ASN A 44 -14.42 -12.58 1.85
C ASN A 44 -14.98 -11.53 0.88
N GLU A 45 -14.50 -10.28 0.97
CA GLU A 45 -14.92 -9.19 0.07
C GLU A 45 -14.52 -9.47 -1.38
N PHE A 46 -13.29 -9.94 -1.59
CA PHE A 46 -12.78 -10.29 -2.91
C PHE A 46 -13.66 -11.35 -3.59
N MET A 47 -13.91 -12.47 -2.90
CA MET A 47 -14.71 -13.56 -3.45
C MET A 47 -16.16 -13.15 -3.67
N THR A 48 -16.74 -12.37 -2.75
CA THR A 48 -18.13 -11.87 -2.90
C THR A 48 -18.27 -11.02 -4.15
N ARG A 49 -17.34 -10.09 -4.40
CA ARG A 49 -17.40 -9.17 -5.55
C ARG A 49 -17.22 -9.91 -6.87
N ILE A 50 -16.20 -10.77 -6.99
CA ILE A 50 -15.93 -11.49 -8.24
C ILE A 50 -17.01 -12.53 -8.53
N SER A 51 -17.46 -13.29 -7.53
CA SER A 51 -18.53 -14.29 -7.72
C SER A 51 -19.87 -13.62 -8.07
N GLY A 52 -20.14 -12.45 -7.48
CA GLY A 52 -21.31 -11.65 -7.83
C GLY A 52 -21.27 -11.21 -9.29
N LEU A 53 -20.13 -10.72 -9.77
CA LEU A 53 -19.95 -10.33 -11.17
C LEU A 53 -20.11 -11.53 -12.13
N ALA A 54 -19.50 -12.68 -11.81
CA ALA A 54 -19.59 -13.88 -12.64
C ALA A 54 -21.04 -14.36 -12.85
N LYS A 55 -21.90 -14.23 -11.84
CA LYS A 55 -23.34 -14.57 -11.94
C LYS A 55 -24.15 -13.64 -12.86
N ILE A 56 -23.66 -12.44 -13.12
CA ILE A 56 -24.34 -11.45 -13.98
C ILE A 56 -23.91 -11.62 -15.45
N ALA A 57 -22.67 -12.07 -15.67
CA ALA A 57 -22.04 -12.10 -16.98
C ALA A 57 -22.09 -13.49 -17.69
N GLY A 58 -22.50 -14.54 -16.98
CA GLY A 58 -22.69 -15.90 -17.52
C GLY A 58 -24.17 -16.26 -17.63
#